data_AF-A0A3N2RGZ9-F1
#
_entry.id   AF-A0A3N2RGZ9-F1
#
_cell.length_a   1.000
_cell.length_b   1.000
_cell.length_c   1.000
_cell.angle_alpha   90.00
_cell.angle_beta   90.00
_cell.angle_gamma   90.00
#
_symmetry.space_group_name_H-M   'P 1'
#
loop_
_entity.id
_entity.type
_entity.pdbx_description
1 polymer ?
#
loop_
_entity_poly.entity_id
_entity_poly.type
_entity_poly.pdbx_seq_one_letter_code
_entity_poly.pdbx_strand_id
1 'polypeptide(L)'
;MIDSESRAGEPPQPECADGPLTDLLAALLIELDASRHALDAAFHFDDRSAVKPAYDRLIRIAGAYRALPQRLKARPLALAGAQTAQSDARDELIATVDGLMAVLSELSAGIDRYHRLAGTLARLQARLAAALARPAQ
;
A
#
# COMPACT_ATOMS: atom_id res chain seq x y z
N MET A 1 19.15 20.17 34.36
CA MET A 1 17.73 20.43 34.11
C MET A 1 17.49 20.07 32.66
N ILE A 2 16.73 19.00 32.41
CA ILE A 2 16.55 18.42 31.09
C ILE A 2 15.19 18.93 30.59
N ASP A 3 15.20 19.88 29.66
CA ASP A 3 13.98 20.22 28.92
C ASP A 3 13.88 19.30 27.72
N SER A 4 13.13 18.22 27.93
CA SER A 4 12.63 17.33 26.88
C SER A 4 11.28 17.86 26.40
N GLU A 5 11.31 18.84 25.50
CA GLU A 5 10.10 19.21 24.77
C GLU A 5 9.90 18.29 23.57
N SER A 6 8.93 17.40 23.76
CA SER A 6 8.16 16.66 22.78
C SER A 6 8.10 17.31 21.40
N ARG A 7 8.93 16.83 20.46
CA ARG A 7 8.53 16.83 19.05
C ARG A 7 7.46 15.77 18.89
N ALA A 8 6.21 16.23 18.92
CA ALA A 8 5.08 15.48 18.42
C ALA A 8 5.44 14.88 17.06
N GLY A 9 5.31 13.56 16.95
CA GLY A 9 5.55 12.83 15.72
C GLY A 9 4.59 13.30 14.64
N GLU A 10 5.02 14.26 13.84
CA GLU A 10 4.49 14.44 12.50
C GLU A 10 4.79 13.14 11.73
N PRO A 11 3.76 12.47 11.16
CA PRO A 11 4.03 11.42 10.20
C PRO A 11 4.87 12.04 9.08
N PRO A 12 5.91 11.36 8.58
CA PRO A 12 6.73 11.88 7.49
C PRO A 12 5.78 12.32 6.38
N GLN A 13 5.73 13.62 6.14
CA GLN A 13 5.10 14.14 4.95
C GLN A 13 5.88 13.50 3.78
N PRO A 14 5.22 12.98 2.74
CA PRO A 14 5.90 12.47 1.57
C PRO A 14 6.49 13.66 0.80
N GLU A 15 7.51 14.28 1.36
CA GLU A 15 8.35 15.28 0.71
C GLU A 15 9.05 14.56 -0.45
N CYS A 16 8.84 15.10 -1.66
CA CYS A 16 9.48 14.66 -2.89
C CYS A 16 9.22 13.20 -3.29
N ALA A 17 8.02 12.91 -3.79
CA ALA A 17 7.76 11.69 -4.56
C ALA A 17 8.42 11.73 -5.96
N ASP A 18 9.72 12.03 -6.05
CA ASP A 18 10.61 11.76 -7.19
C ASP A 18 11.61 10.63 -6.87
N GLY A 19 11.44 9.95 -5.73
CA GLY A 19 12.11 8.67 -5.47
C GLY A 19 11.75 7.61 -6.52
N PRO A 20 12.61 6.59 -6.71
CA PRO A 20 12.34 5.53 -7.67
C PRO A 20 10.99 4.86 -7.35
N LEU A 21 10.20 4.55 -8.37
CA LEU A 21 8.85 3.96 -8.22
C LEU A 21 8.83 2.72 -7.33
N THR A 22 9.93 1.98 -7.29
CA THR A 22 10.18 0.84 -6.42
C THR A 22 10.11 1.20 -4.93
N ASP A 23 10.67 2.33 -4.52
CA ASP A 23 10.64 2.79 -3.12
C ASP A 23 9.22 3.21 -2.71
N LEU A 24 8.48 3.85 -3.62
CA LEU A 24 7.08 4.19 -3.40
C LEU A 24 6.20 2.94 -3.25
N LEU A 25 6.46 1.88 -4.04
CA LEU A 25 5.77 0.60 -3.91
C LEU A 25 6.13 -0.12 -2.60
N ALA A 26 7.40 -0.05 -2.18
CA ALA A 26 7.84 -0.60 -0.90
C ALA A 26 7.21 0.13 0.30
N ALA A 27 7.16 1.47 0.26
CA ALA A 27 6.49 2.29 1.27
C ALA A 27 5.00 1.97 1.36
N LEU A 28 4.32 1.87 0.21
CA LEU A 28 2.91 1.45 0.14
C LEU A 28 2.70 0.08 0.80
N LEU A 29 3.57 -0.90 0.53
CA LEU A 29 3.47 -2.23 1.15
C LEU A 29 3.58 -2.17 2.67
N ILE A 30 4.55 -1.43 3.20
CA ILE A 30 4.78 -1.27 4.64
C ILE A 30 3.55 -0.63 5.30
N GLU A 31 3.02 0.45 4.70
CA GLU A 31 1.86 1.15 5.23
C GLU A 31 0.59 0.29 5.20
N LEU A 32 0.40 -0.49 4.14
CA LEU A 32 -0.71 -1.42 4.01
C LEU A 32 -0.62 -2.56 5.03
N ASP A 33 0.57 -3.10 5.28
CA ASP A 33 0.73 -4.20 6.22
C ASP A 33 0.50 -3.73 7.67
N ALA A 34 1.00 -2.54 8.03
CA ALA A 34 0.71 -1.92 9.32
C ALA A 34 -0.80 -1.66 9.50
N SER A 35 -1.48 -1.19 8.45
CA SER A 35 -2.92 -0.91 8.50
C SER A 35 -3.75 -2.19 8.59
N ARG A 36 -3.33 -3.26 7.89
CA ARG A 36 -3.96 -4.58 7.97
C ARG A 36 -3.85 -5.17 9.38
N HIS A 37 -2.67 -5.13 9.99
CA HIS A 37 -2.48 -5.60 11.37
C HIS A 37 -3.32 -4.80 12.38
N ALA A 38 -3.40 -3.48 12.21
CA ALA A 38 -4.22 -2.64 13.08
C ALA A 38 -5.72 -2.96 12.97
N LEU A 39 -6.23 -3.18 11.75
CA LEU A 39 -7.62 -3.57 11.55
C LEU A 39 -7.89 -4.99 12.06
N ASP A 40 -7.01 -5.95 11.77
CA ASP A 40 -7.16 -7.32 12.26
C ASP A 40 -7.19 -7.38 13.79
N ALA A 41 -6.31 -6.62 14.47
CA ALA A 41 -6.35 -6.48 15.92
C ALA A 41 -7.66 -5.82 16.40
N ALA A 42 -8.10 -4.73 15.75
CA ALA A 42 -9.35 -4.05 16.13
C ALA A 42 -10.56 -4.97 16.02
N PHE A 43 -10.65 -5.80 14.97
CA PHE A 43 -11.74 -6.77 14.81
C PHE A 43 -11.60 -7.99 15.72
N HIS A 44 -10.38 -8.49 15.93
CA HIS A 44 -10.13 -9.65 16.80
C HIS A 44 -10.49 -9.37 18.26
N PHE A 45 -10.21 -8.15 18.74
CA PHE A 45 -10.50 -7.72 20.11
C PHE A 45 -11.84 -6.99 20.27
N ASP A 46 -12.67 -6.89 19.21
CA ASP A 46 -13.89 -6.07 19.15
C ASP A 46 -13.68 -4.62 19.65
N ASP A 47 -12.48 -4.08 19.42
CA ASP A 47 -12.12 -2.72 19.79
C ASP A 47 -12.61 -1.73 18.73
N ARG A 48 -13.89 -1.38 18.87
CA ARG A 48 -14.57 -0.41 18.00
C ARG A 48 -13.89 0.96 17.98
N SER A 49 -13.14 1.32 19.03
CA SER A 49 -12.44 2.60 19.09
C SER A 49 -11.21 2.63 18.17
N ALA A 50 -10.59 1.47 17.91
CA ALA A 50 -9.45 1.31 17.01
C ALA A 50 -9.86 1.19 15.52
N VAL A 51 -11.12 0.82 15.24
CA VAL A 51 -11.66 0.65 13.88
C VAL A 51 -11.61 1.96 13.08
N LYS A 52 -12.12 3.07 13.62
CA LYS A 52 -12.14 4.36 12.92
C LYS A 52 -10.73 4.89 12.59
N PRO A 53 -9.78 4.95 13.54
CA PRO A 53 -8.39 5.34 13.23
C PRO A 53 -7.75 4.49 12.13
N ALA A 54 -8.06 3.19 12.12
CA ALA A 54 -7.52 2.29 11.12
C ALA A 54 -8.13 2.52 9.72
N TYR A 55 -9.44 2.80 9.64
CA TYR A 55 -10.09 3.25 8.39
C TYR A 55 -9.58 4.62 7.92
N ASP A 56 -9.42 5.59 8.83
CA ASP A 56 -8.86 6.92 8.50
C ASP A 56 -7.44 6.79 7.92
N ARG A 57 -6.66 5.81 8.40
CA ARG A 57 -5.35 5.47 7.84
C ARG A 57 -5.46 4.90 6.43
N LEU A 58 -6.40 3.99 6.17
CA LEU A 58 -6.63 3.46 4.82
C LEU A 58 -7.05 4.57 3.83
N ILE A 59 -7.91 5.50 4.24
CA ILE A 59 -8.30 6.66 3.41
C ILE A 59 -7.08 7.50 3.04
N ARG A 60 -6.20 7.78 4.01
CA ARG A 60 -4.96 8.53 3.77
C ARG A 60 -4.04 7.81 2.80
N ILE A 61 -3.84 6.49 2.96
CA ILE A 61 -3.05 5.67 2.03
C ILE A 61 -3.66 5.72 0.62
N ALA A 62 -4.97 5.51 0.50
CA ALA A 62 -5.66 5.57 -0.79
C ALA A 62 -5.50 6.93 -1.48
N GLY A 63 -5.57 8.03 -0.72
CA GLY A 63 -5.31 9.36 -1.23
C GLY A 63 -3.87 9.57 -1.69
N ALA A 64 -2.89 9.21 -0.84
CA ALA A 64 -1.46 9.41 -1.10
C ALA A 64 -0.97 8.65 -2.35
N TYR A 65 -1.47 7.44 -2.57
CA TYR A 65 -1.01 6.56 -3.65
C TYR A 65 -1.96 6.51 -4.85
N ARG A 66 -3.00 7.36 -4.92
CA ARG A 66 -3.99 7.38 -6.01
C ARG A 66 -3.39 7.53 -7.40
N ALA A 67 -2.32 8.29 -7.54
CA ALA A 67 -1.65 8.52 -8.82
C ALA A 67 -0.69 7.38 -9.21
N LEU A 68 -0.37 6.45 -8.30
CA LEU A 68 0.66 5.43 -8.49
C LEU A 68 0.40 4.55 -9.73
N PRO A 69 -0.82 4.04 -9.99
CA PRO A 69 -1.06 3.24 -11.19
C PRO A 69 -0.80 4.00 -12.49
N GLN A 70 -1.17 5.27 -12.56
CA GLN A 70 -0.90 6.11 -13.72
C GLN A 70 0.60 6.36 -13.90
N ARG A 71 1.34 6.55 -12.80
CA ARG A 71 2.80 6.72 -12.83
C ARG A 71 3.51 5.45 -13.32
N LEU A 72 3.03 4.26 -12.95
CA LEU A 72 3.54 2.98 -13.44
C LEU A 72 3.26 2.77 -14.94
N LYS A 73 2.13 3.28 -15.44
CA LYS A 73 1.79 3.27 -16.89
C LYS A 73 2.65 4.27 -17.68
N ALA A 74 2.95 5.44 -17.11
CA ALA A 74 3.72 6.49 -17.76
C ALA A 74 5.25 6.23 -17.76
N ARG A 75 5.78 5.56 -16.73
CA ARG A 75 7.22 5.34 -16.57
C ARG A 75 7.54 3.85 -16.53
N PRO A 76 8.40 3.34 -17.43
CA PRO A 76 8.84 1.95 -17.34
C PRO A 76 9.66 1.78 -16.05
N LEU A 77 9.25 0.82 -15.22
CA LEU A 77 10.11 0.27 -14.18
C LEU A 77 11.21 -0.53 -14.88
N ALA A 78 12.46 -0.34 -14.46
CA ALA A 78 13.57 -1.18 -14.87
C ALA A 78 13.44 -2.57 -14.20
N LEU A 79 12.42 -3.34 -14.60
CA LEU A 79 12.26 -4.74 -14.25
C LEU A 79 13.19 -5.52 -15.17
N ALA A 80 14.40 -5.88 -14.75
CA ALA A 80 15.31 -6.56 -15.67
C ALA A 80 14.81 -7.98 -16.01
N GLY A 81 14.76 -8.26 -17.30
CA GLY A 81 14.32 -9.52 -17.90
C GLY A 81 13.92 -9.32 -19.36
N ALA A 82 14.00 -10.35 -20.18
CA ALA A 82 13.74 -10.31 -21.63
C ALA A 82 12.49 -9.47 -22.00
N GLN A 83 12.59 -8.62 -23.03
CA GLN A 83 11.61 -7.57 -23.38
C GLN A 83 10.14 -8.02 -23.46
N THR A 84 9.87 -9.30 -23.76
CA THR A 84 8.52 -9.88 -23.75
C THR A 84 8.04 -10.25 -22.35
N ALA A 85 8.84 -10.96 -21.56
CA ALA A 85 8.53 -11.29 -20.16
C ALA A 85 8.45 -10.03 -19.26
N GLN A 86 9.17 -8.97 -19.65
CA GLN A 86 9.16 -7.67 -18.98
C GLN A 86 7.86 -6.91 -19.17
N SER A 87 7.21 -7.03 -20.34
CA SER A 87 5.89 -6.41 -20.58
C SER A 87 4.81 -7.07 -19.72
N ASP A 88 4.77 -8.41 -19.71
CA ASP A 88 3.79 -9.17 -18.93
C ASP A 88 3.95 -8.92 -17.42
N ALA A 89 5.18 -8.90 -16.92
CA ALA A 89 5.47 -8.60 -15.51
C ALA A 89 5.08 -7.17 -15.12
N ARG A 90 5.24 -6.21 -16.03
CA ARG A 90 4.83 -4.82 -15.81
C ARG A 90 3.30 -4.69 -15.78
N ASP A 91 2.61 -5.32 -16.71
CA ASP A 91 1.15 -5.29 -16.76
C ASP A 91 0.54 -5.99 -15.54
N GLU A 92 1.14 -7.09 -15.08
CA GLU A 92 0.75 -7.77 -13.84
C GLU A 92 0.97 -6.87 -12.61
N LEU A 93 2.08 -6.15 -12.54
CA LEU A 93 2.37 -5.20 -11.46
C LEU A 93 1.35 -4.05 -11.44
N ILE A 94 1.06 -3.46 -12.60
CA ILE A 94 0.06 -2.41 -12.75
C ILE A 94 -1.31 -2.92 -12.30
N ALA A 95 -1.72 -4.10 -12.77
CA ALA A 95 -2.99 -4.71 -12.37
C ALA A 95 -3.06 -5.00 -10.87
N THR A 96 -1.94 -5.40 -10.26
CA THR A 96 -1.85 -5.65 -8.82
C THR A 96 -2.03 -4.34 -8.03
N VAL A 97 -1.37 -3.26 -8.45
CA VAL A 97 -1.49 -1.95 -7.81
C VAL A 97 -2.88 -1.35 -8.04
N ASP A 98 -3.45 -1.44 -9.25
CA ASP A 98 -4.83 -1.03 -9.54
C ASP A 98 -5.81 -1.80 -8.64
N GLY A 99 -5.63 -3.12 -8.47
CA GLY A 99 -6.42 -3.95 -7.57
C GLY A 99 -6.29 -3.54 -6.10
N LEU A 100 -5.09 -3.21 -5.63
CA LEU A 100 -4.87 -2.70 -4.27
C LEU A 100 -5.65 -1.41 -4.04
N MET A 101 -5.58 -0.46 -4.97
CA MET A 101 -6.29 0.80 -4.87
C MET A 101 -7.81 0.63 -4.88
N ALA A 102 -8.33 -0.33 -5.65
CA ALA A 102 -9.75 -0.67 -5.67
C ALA A 102 -10.20 -1.24 -4.31
N VAL A 103 -9.46 -2.21 -3.76
CA VAL A 103 -9.76 -2.81 -2.45
C VAL A 103 -9.68 -1.78 -1.33
N LEU A 104 -8.68 -0.88 -1.37
CA LEU A 104 -8.58 0.24 -0.43
C LEU A 104 -9.81 1.17 -0.51
N SER A 105 -10.28 1.47 -1.72
CA SER A 105 -11.45 2.30 -1.93
C SER A 105 -12.72 1.62 -1.37
N GLU A 106 -12.89 0.32 -1.62
CA GLU A 106 -14.00 -0.47 -1.08
C GLU A 106 -13.97 -0.57 0.45
N LEU A 107 -12.79 -0.79 1.04
CA LEU A 107 -12.60 -0.78 2.49
C LEU A 107 -12.94 0.59 3.07
N SER A 108 -12.47 1.67 2.46
CA SER A 108 -12.74 3.04 2.91
C SER A 108 -14.21 3.43 2.85
N ALA A 109 -14.99 2.79 1.98
CA ALA A 109 -16.44 3.00 1.87
C ALA A 109 -17.25 2.24 2.94
N GLY A 110 -16.61 1.48 3.83
CA GLY A 110 -17.27 0.81 4.96
C GLY A 110 -18.12 -0.40 4.55
N ILE A 111 -17.79 -1.08 3.47
CA ILE A 111 -18.57 -2.23 2.98
C ILE A 111 -18.50 -3.39 4.00
N ASP A 112 -19.65 -3.99 4.33
CA ASP A 112 -19.88 -5.13 5.25
C ASP A 112 -19.07 -6.43 4.97
N ARG A 113 -18.15 -6.40 4.00
CA ARG A 113 -17.36 -7.56 3.57
C ARG A 113 -15.88 -7.43 3.96
N TYR A 114 -15.61 -6.87 5.13
CA TYR A 114 -14.23 -6.64 5.61
C TYR A 114 -13.35 -7.89 5.49
N HIS A 115 -13.77 -9.05 6.00
CA HIS A 115 -12.94 -10.27 5.95
C HIS A 115 -12.58 -10.69 4.51
N ARG A 116 -13.51 -10.53 3.56
CA ARG A 116 -13.26 -10.84 2.14
C ARG A 116 -12.28 -9.85 1.51
N LEU A 117 -12.43 -8.57 1.85
CA LEU A 117 -11.57 -7.50 1.36
C LEU A 117 -10.17 -7.61 1.97
N ALA A 118 -10.04 -7.91 3.26
CA ALA A 118 -8.78 -8.16 3.94
C ALA A 118 -8.01 -9.35 3.33
N GLY A 119 -8.72 -10.44 3.01
CA GLY A 119 -8.10 -11.58 2.31
C GLY A 119 -7.66 -11.25 0.88
N THR A 120 -8.38 -10.37 0.20
CA THR A 120 -7.98 -9.87 -1.13
C THR A 120 -6.79 -8.93 -1.04
N LEU A 121 -6.78 -8.03 -0.06
CA LEU A 121 -5.69 -7.12 0.24
C LEU A 121 -4.40 -7.90 0.52
N ALA A 122 -4.44 -8.89 1.42
CA ALA A 122 -3.28 -9.72 1.76
C ALA A 122 -2.70 -10.45 0.53
N ARG A 123 -3.56 -10.99 -0.34
CA ARG A 123 -3.12 -11.66 -1.57
C ARG A 123 -2.44 -10.69 -2.54
N LEU A 124 -3.00 -9.50 -2.72
CA LEU A 124 -2.43 -8.48 -3.59
C LEU A 124 -1.11 -7.91 -3.03
N GLN A 125 -1.02 -7.73 -1.71
CA GLN A 125 0.23 -7.36 -1.05
C GLN A 125 1.32 -8.41 -1.27
N ALA A 126 0.99 -9.70 -1.10
CA ALA A 126 1.94 -10.78 -1.34
C ALA A 126 2.42 -10.82 -2.81
N ARG A 127 1.50 -10.61 -3.77
CA ARG A 127 1.86 -10.51 -5.20
C ARG A 127 2.77 -9.33 -5.49
N LEU A 128 2.47 -8.16 -4.90
CA LEU A 128 3.30 -6.97 -5.06
C LEU A 128 4.69 -7.17 -4.42
N ALA A 129 4.76 -7.72 -3.21
CA ALA A 129 6.02 -8.04 -2.55
C ALA A 129 6.86 -9.04 -3.36
N ALA A 130 6.23 -10.08 -3.92
CA ALA A 130 6.90 -11.04 -4.79
C ALA A 130 7.41 -10.41 -6.10
N ALA A 131 6.64 -9.47 -6.67
CA ALA A 131 7.05 -8.73 -7.87
C ALA A 131 8.26 -7.82 -7.60
N LEU A 132 8.33 -7.20 -6.41
CA LEU A 132 9.47 -6.36 -6.00
C LEU A 132 10.72 -7.18 -5.61
N ALA A 133 10.53 -8.38 -5.05
CA ALA A 133 11.62 -9.25 -4.63
C ALA A 133 12.23 -10.06 -5.79
N ARG A 134 11.59 -10.09 -6.96
CA ARG A 134 12.07 -10.86 -8.11
C ARG A 134 13.35 -10.21 -8.65
N PRO A 135 14.52 -10.89 -8.58
CA PRO A 135 15.73 -10.35 -9.16
C PRO A 135 15.58 -10.26 -10.68
N ALA A 136 16.19 -9.22 -11.22
CA ALA A 136 16.59 -9.13 -12.61
C ALA A 136 17.17 -10.47 -13.12
N GLN A 137 16.36 -11.30 -13.79
CA GLN A 137 16.83 -12.55 -14.41
C GLN A 137 16.82 -12.40 -15.92
#